data_AF-A6GHA9-F1
#
_entry.id   AF-A6GHA9-F1
#
_cell.length_a   1.000
_cell.length_b   1.000
_cell.length_c   1.000
_cell.angle_alpha   90.00
_cell.angle_beta   90.00
_cell.angle_gamma   90.00
#
_symmetry.space_group_name_H-M   'P 1'
#
loop_
_entity.id
_entity.type
_entity.pdbx_description
1 polymer ?
#
loop_
_entity_poly.entity_id
_entity_poly.type
_entity_poly.pdbx_seq_one_letter_code
_entity_poly.pdbx_strand_id
1 'polypeptide(L)'
;MLLRVPHPWPLLAGRLIDRYERFIAEIELDSGERIRAHCVNPGRMEGLVRPGVRCWVWAVPPDSKRKLRYTWELVEEDGMIVGANTVAPNRLVGELLAARVLPGLRRFKNLRAEVAYGERSRVDFLLDGATPHFVEVKNCHLVYPDKRGYFPDSVSARAAHHLEVLAEQLEGRAKATVLFTIQRPDAEAIRPSDLHDPTFAAAARTAAEAGVRFRAVVIRPTLEAYEFLREIPVDLRPYDTEPHEGWRAERLVHSGWRRDPKGKRAQRDEQAQSTR
;
A
#
# COMPACT_ATOMS: atom_id res chain seq x y z
N MET A 1 -6.46 11.49 21.85
CA MET A 1 -6.54 10.03 21.61
C MET A 1 -6.04 9.79 20.19
N LEU A 2 -5.07 8.89 19.97
CA LEU A 2 -4.69 8.50 18.60
C LEU A 2 -5.90 7.83 17.93
N LEU A 3 -6.17 8.15 16.66
CA LEU A 3 -7.18 7.41 15.90
C LEU A 3 -6.64 6.00 15.63
N ARG A 4 -7.44 4.98 15.99
CA ARG A 4 -7.11 3.56 15.82
C ARG A 4 -8.18 2.91 14.95
N VAL A 5 -7.76 2.18 13.93
CA VAL A 5 -8.64 1.45 13.01
C VAL A 5 -8.36 -0.05 13.15
N PRO A 6 -9.28 -0.85 13.71
CA PRO A 6 -9.02 -2.27 13.96
C PRO A 6 -8.84 -3.07 12.65
N HIS A 7 -8.11 -4.18 12.75
CA HIS A 7 -8.13 -5.18 11.67
C HIS A 7 -9.56 -5.71 11.48
N PRO A 8 -9.92 -6.13 10.25
CA PRO A 8 -11.25 -6.68 9.99
C PRO A 8 -11.54 -7.95 10.80
N TRP A 9 -10.49 -8.68 11.17
CA TRP A 9 -10.54 -9.93 11.94
C TRP A 9 -9.26 -10.07 12.78
N PRO A 10 -9.27 -10.91 13.82
CA PRO A 10 -8.06 -11.27 14.56
C PRO A 10 -6.98 -11.83 13.63
N LEU A 11 -5.72 -11.46 13.91
CA LEU A 11 -4.58 -11.88 13.11
C LEU A 11 -3.97 -13.18 13.64
N LEU A 12 -3.65 -14.08 12.71
CA LEU A 12 -2.91 -15.31 12.93
C LEU A 12 -1.45 -15.09 12.51
N ALA A 13 -0.52 -15.42 13.39
CA ALA A 13 0.91 -15.30 13.15
C ALA A 13 1.47 -16.54 12.44
N GLY A 14 2.52 -16.31 11.64
CA GLY A 14 3.25 -17.36 10.96
C GLY A 14 4.53 -16.86 10.31
N ARG A 15 5.05 -17.68 9.41
CA ARG A 15 6.30 -17.43 8.68
C ARG A 15 6.07 -17.58 7.19
N LEU A 16 6.48 -16.58 6.42
CA LEU A 16 6.42 -16.64 4.96
C LEU A 16 7.32 -17.78 4.47
N ILE A 17 6.77 -18.70 3.70
CA ILE A 17 7.56 -19.70 2.97
C ILE A 17 8.00 -19.07 1.65
N ASP A 18 7.04 -18.58 0.86
CA ASP A 18 7.31 -17.98 -0.45
C ASP A 18 6.07 -17.23 -1.00
N ARG A 19 6.25 -16.46 -2.08
CA ARG A 19 5.19 -15.77 -2.82
C ARG A 19 5.18 -16.22 -4.28
N TYR A 20 4.03 -16.64 -4.78
CA TYR A 20 3.83 -17.20 -6.12
C TYR A 20 2.79 -16.42 -6.92
N GLU A 21 2.96 -16.41 -8.25
CA GLU A 21 1.97 -15.92 -9.22
C GLU A 21 1.36 -14.57 -8.83
N ARG A 22 2.19 -13.69 -8.23
CA ARG A 22 1.86 -12.38 -7.67
C ARG A 22 0.89 -12.37 -6.47
N PHE A 23 -0.13 -13.24 -6.47
CA PHE A 23 -1.30 -13.14 -5.57
C PHE A 23 -1.41 -14.24 -4.53
N ILE A 24 -0.44 -15.17 -4.45
CA ILE A 24 -0.46 -16.27 -3.49
C ILE A 24 0.77 -16.17 -2.59
N ALA A 25 0.56 -16.16 -1.29
CA ALA A 25 1.61 -16.35 -0.30
C ALA A 25 1.42 -17.69 0.41
N GLU A 26 2.48 -18.48 0.52
CA GLU A 26 2.51 -19.67 1.35
C GLU A 26 3.10 -19.33 2.70
N ILE A 27 2.40 -19.72 3.75
CA ILE A 27 2.73 -19.34 5.13
C ILE A 27 2.59 -20.57 6.01
N GLU A 28 3.59 -20.82 6.85
CA GLU A 28 3.49 -21.77 7.96
C GLU A 28 3.03 -21.01 9.19
N LEU A 29 1.80 -21.26 9.65
CA LEU A 29 1.27 -20.65 10.86
C LEU A 29 2.02 -21.16 12.09
N ASP A 30 1.97 -20.41 13.20
CA ASP A 30 2.57 -20.83 14.47
C ASP A 30 1.94 -22.13 15.02
N SER A 31 0.75 -22.51 14.55
CA SER A 31 0.12 -23.81 14.81
C SER A 31 0.81 -24.98 14.11
N GLY A 32 1.73 -24.72 13.18
CA GLY A 32 2.35 -25.71 12.27
C GLY A 32 1.55 -25.97 11.00
N GLU A 33 0.36 -25.39 10.84
CA GLU A 33 -0.44 -25.53 9.62
C GLU A 33 0.18 -24.72 8.46
N ARG A 34 0.32 -25.36 7.30
CA ARG A 34 0.71 -24.67 6.07
C ARG A 34 -0.52 -24.22 5.30
N ILE A 35 -0.61 -22.92 5.06
CA ILE A 35 -1.75 -22.28 4.43
C ILE A 35 -1.35 -21.54 3.15
N ARG A 36 -2.36 -21.26 2.32
CA ARG A 36 -2.25 -20.31 1.20
C ARG A 36 -3.09 -19.08 1.49
N ALA A 37 -2.43 -17.93 1.54
CA ALA A 37 -3.05 -16.63 1.72
C ALA A 37 -3.09 -15.85 0.42
N HIS A 38 -4.14 -15.06 0.24
CA HIS A 38 -4.21 -14.06 -0.81
C HIS A 38 -3.23 -12.92 -0.51
N CYS A 39 -2.26 -12.70 -1.40
CA CYS A 39 -1.41 -11.53 -1.42
C CYS A 39 -2.11 -10.45 -2.25
N VAL A 40 -2.71 -9.47 -1.57
CA VAL A 40 -3.50 -8.41 -2.23
C VAL A 40 -2.61 -7.41 -2.97
N ASN A 41 -1.33 -7.34 -2.62
CA ASN A 41 -0.37 -6.44 -3.25
C ASN A 41 0.03 -6.96 -4.64
N PRO A 42 -0.25 -6.23 -5.73
CA PRO A 42 0.15 -6.63 -7.08
C PRO A 42 1.61 -6.28 -7.41
N GLY A 43 2.23 -5.41 -6.61
CA GLY A 43 3.58 -4.87 -6.82
C GLY A 43 4.68 -5.85 -6.43
N ARG A 44 5.92 -5.38 -6.56
CA ARG A 44 7.10 -6.20 -6.25
C ARG A 44 7.26 -6.44 -4.75
N MET A 45 6.73 -5.56 -3.89
CA MET A 45 6.89 -5.67 -2.45
C MET A 45 8.37 -5.66 -2.08
N GLU A 46 9.09 -4.63 -2.53
CA GLU A 46 10.55 -4.60 -2.42
C GLU A 46 11.02 -4.81 -0.97
N GLY A 47 11.85 -5.84 -0.76
CA GLY A 47 12.38 -6.25 0.55
C GLY A 47 11.44 -7.09 1.41
N LEU A 48 10.12 -7.09 1.15
CA LEU A 48 9.11 -7.65 2.06
C LEU A 48 8.81 -9.14 1.87
N VAL A 49 9.41 -9.83 0.89
CA VAL A 49 9.09 -11.24 0.60
C VAL A 49 10.21 -12.22 0.97
N ARG A 50 10.97 -11.91 2.02
CA ARG A 50 12.05 -12.76 2.54
C ARG A 50 11.48 -14.06 3.14
N PRO A 51 11.92 -15.24 2.68
CA PRO A 51 11.53 -16.51 3.30
C PRO A 51 11.91 -16.56 4.80
N GLY A 52 11.03 -17.15 5.61
CA GLY A 52 11.17 -17.26 7.06
C GLY A 52 10.83 -15.99 7.83
N VAL A 53 10.50 -14.88 7.14
CA VAL A 53 10.08 -13.63 7.81
C VAL A 53 8.76 -13.82 8.55
N ARG A 54 8.62 -13.14 9.68
CA ARG A 54 7.38 -13.16 10.44
C ARG A 54 6.29 -12.40 9.68
N CYS A 55 5.09 -12.96 9.63
CA CYS A 55 3.97 -12.35 8.95
C CYS A 55 2.65 -12.72 9.62
N TRP A 56 1.61 -11.95 9.28
CA TRP A 56 0.29 -12.12 9.87
C TRP A 56 -0.79 -12.12 8.80
N VAL A 57 -1.75 -13.01 8.99
CA VAL A 57 -2.90 -13.18 8.11
C VAL A 57 -4.19 -13.06 8.90
N TRP A 58 -5.28 -12.71 8.23
CA TRP A 58 -6.61 -12.98 8.78
C TRP A 58 -7.32 -14.05 7.95
N ALA A 59 -8.20 -14.80 8.61
CA ALA A 59 -9.05 -15.80 7.99
C ALA A 59 -10.43 -15.22 7.67
N VAL A 60 -11.02 -15.63 6.56
CA VAL A 60 -12.43 -15.37 6.26
C VAL A 60 -13.34 -16.23 7.13
N PRO A 61 -14.58 -15.79 7.41
CA PRO A 61 -15.58 -16.61 8.10
C PRO A 61 -15.80 -18.01 7.49
N PRO A 62 -16.25 -19.01 8.28
CA PRO A 62 -16.48 -20.38 7.83
C PRO A 62 -17.37 -20.51 6.57
N ASP A 63 -18.38 -19.67 6.44
CA ASP A 63 -19.38 -19.64 5.37
C ASP A 63 -18.92 -18.90 4.09
N SER A 64 -17.71 -18.34 4.09
CA SER A 64 -17.18 -17.64 2.93
C SER A 64 -16.90 -18.58 1.75
N LYS A 65 -17.38 -18.19 0.56
CA LYS A 65 -17.14 -18.91 -0.71
C LYS A 65 -15.76 -18.64 -1.33
N ARG A 66 -14.87 -17.90 -0.65
CA ARG A 66 -13.54 -17.56 -1.16
C ARG A 66 -12.64 -18.80 -1.22
N LYS A 67 -12.01 -19.06 -2.38
CA LYS A 67 -11.04 -20.15 -2.56
C LYS A 67 -9.83 -20.02 -1.63
N LEU A 68 -9.23 -18.83 -1.56
CA LEU A 68 -8.18 -18.51 -0.59
C LEU A 68 -8.83 -18.00 0.70
N ARG A 69 -8.77 -18.84 1.74
CA ARG A 69 -9.39 -18.60 3.05
C ARG A 69 -8.65 -17.57 3.89
N TYR A 70 -7.40 -17.29 3.58
CA TYR A 70 -6.57 -16.34 4.32
C TYR A 70 -6.21 -15.14 3.44
N THR A 71 -5.95 -14.00 4.06
CA THR A 71 -5.41 -12.80 3.40
C THR A 71 -4.18 -12.35 4.16
N TRP A 72 -3.08 -12.10 3.44
CA TRP A 72 -1.85 -11.59 4.02
C TRP A 72 -2.00 -10.10 4.36
N GLU A 73 -1.95 -9.79 5.66
CA GLU A 73 -2.21 -8.45 6.19
C GLU A 73 -0.91 -7.69 6.48
N LEU A 74 -0.04 -8.29 7.30
CA LEU A 74 1.15 -7.65 7.85
C LEU A 74 2.39 -8.52 7.65
N VAL A 75 3.56 -7.88 7.65
CA VAL A 75 4.87 -8.53 7.57
C VAL A 75 5.86 -7.79 8.46
N GLU A 76 6.80 -8.52 9.04
CA GLU A 76 7.91 -7.93 9.77
C GLU A 76 9.01 -7.50 8.78
N GLU A 77 9.52 -6.29 8.92
CA GLU A 77 10.67 -5.79 8.16
C GLU A 77 11.49 -4.86 9.06
N ASP A 78 12.81 -5.05 9.10
CA ASP A 78 13.73 -4.27 9.95
C ASP A 78 13.30 -4.22 11.44
N GLY A 79 12.69 -5.31 11.95
CA GLY A 79 12.17 -5.39 13.32
C GLY A 79 10.88 -4.61 13.58
N MET A 80 10.21 -4.13 12.52
CA MET A 80 8.95 -3.38 12.58
C MET A 80 7.82 -4.14 11.89
N ILE A 81 6.58 -3.89 12.30
CA ILE A 81 5.39 -4.42 11.61
C ILE A 81 5.00 -3.45 10.50
N VAL A 82 4.90 -3.96 9.27
CA VAL A 82 4.60 -3.23 8.04
C VAL A 82 3.35 -3.81 7.39
N GLY A 83 2.54 -2.95 6.77
CA GLY A 83 1.38 -3.39 5.99
C GLY A 83 1.77 -4.05 4.68
N ALA A 84 1.38 -5.32 4.51
CA ALA A 84 1.48 -6.04 3.23
C ALA A 84 0.21 -5.86 2.37
N ASN A 85 -0.93 -5.55 2.98
CA ASN A 85 -2.21 -5.39 2.30
C ASN A 85 -2.40 -3.98 1.71
N THR A 86 -2.28 -3.86 0.38
CA THR A 86 -2.41 -2.59 -0.35
C THR A 86 -3.83 -2.05 -0.46
N VAL A 87 -4.85 -2.80 -0.01
CA VAL A 87 -6.24 -2.30 0.04
C VAL A 87 -6.53 -1.60 1.38
N ALA A 88 -5.77 -1.90 2.43
CA ALA A 88 -5.94 -1.24 3.73
C ALA A 88 -5.81 0.31 3.68
N PRO A 89 -4.84 0.91 2.94
CA PRO A 89 -4.68 2.36 2.81
C PRO A 89 -5.96 3.15 2.53
N ASN A 90 -6.78 2.75 1.55
CA ASN A 90 -8.01 3.47 1.23
C ASN A 90 -8.98 3.44 2.42
N ARG A 91 -9.17 2.27 3.05
CA ARG A 91 -9.98 2.15 4.27
C ARG A 91 -9.46 3.08 5.37
N LEU A 92 -8.15 3.07 5.62
CA LEU A 92 -7.51 3.88 6.66
C LEU A 92 -7.69 5.38 6.41
N VAL A 93 -7.50 5.83 5.17
CA VAL A 93 -7.72 7.23 4.79
C VAL A 93 -9.19 7.60 4.92
N GLY A 94 -10.12 6.71 4.53
CA GLY A 94 -11.55 6.90 4.73
C GLY A 94 -11.90 7.20 6.19
N GLU A 95 -11.38 6.40 7.13
CA GLU A 95 -11.56 6.62 8.58
C GLU A 95 -10.94 7.96 9.05
N LEU A 96 -9.75 8.31 8.57
CA LEU A 96 -9.09 9.57 8.91
C LEU A 96 -9.87 10.80 8.41
N LEU A 97 -10.44 10.71 7.21
CA LEU A 97 -11.30 11.74 6.62
C LEU A 97 -12.62 11.85 7.38
N ALA A 98 -13.28 10.73 7.66
CA ALA A 98 -14.53 10.67 8.42
C ALA A 98 -14.36 11.26 9.83
N ALA A 99 -13.25 10.94 10.50
CA ALA A 99 -12.90 11.49 11.81
C ALA A 99 -12.41 12.96 11.74
N ARG A 100 -12.23 13.53 10.54
CA ARG A 100 -11.79 14.92 10.29
C ARG A 100 -10.50 15.28 11.01
N VAL A 101 -9.57 14.32 11.16
CA VAL A 101 -8.33 14.56 11.91
C VAL A 101 -7.26 15.23 11.06
N LEU A 102 -7.30 15.08 9.73
CA LEU A 102 -6.31 15.64 8.80
C LEU A 102 -6.53 17.15 8.59
N PRO A 103 -5.63 18.04 9.06
CA PRO A 103 -5.72 19.49 8.81
C PRO A 103 -5.93 19.79 7.32
N GLY A 104 -6.75 20.78 6.95
CA GLY A 104 -7.00 21.11 5.55
C GLY A 104 -7.90 20.13 4.77
N LEU A 105 -8.25 18.96 5.32
CA LEU A 105 -9.19 17.98 4.75
C LEU A 105 -10.41 17.74 5.68
N ARG A 106 -10.83 18.77 6.42
CA ARG A 106 -11.87 18.67 7.47
C ARG A 106 -13.23 19.22 7.07
N ARG A 107 -13.29 20.02 6.00
CA ARG A 107 -14.45 20.86 5.66
C ARG A 107 -15.17 20.32 4.43
N PHE A 108 -16.08 19.38 4.67
CA PHE A 108 -16.97 18.83 3.66
C PHE A 108 -18.33 18.47 4.29
N LYS A 109 -19.36 18.41 3.44
CA LYS A 109 -20.70 17.93 3.76
C LYS A 109 -20.78 16.43 3.53
N ASN A 110 -20.34 15.96 2.36
CA ASN A 110 -20.35 14.55 2.00
C ASN A 110 -18.94 14.03 1.72
N LEU A 111 -18.68 12.79 2.11
CA LEU A 111 -17.49 12.01 1.73
C LEU A 111 -17.95 10.92 0.78
N ARG A 112 -17.43 10.88 -0.44
CA ARG A 112 -17.72 9.81 -1.42
C ARG A 112 -16.44 9.11 -1.80
N ALA A 113 -16.48 7.78 -1.86
CA ALA A 113 -15.35 6.97 -2.31
C ALA A 113 -15.50 6.58 -3.79
N GLU A 114 -14.39 6.24 -4.46
CA GLU A 114 -14.36 5.62 -5.79
C GLU A 114 -15.11 6.41 -6.87
N VAL A 115 -14.91 7.74 -6.89
CA VAL A 115 -15.63 8.67 -7.77
C VAL A 115 -14.95 8.77 -9.13
N ALA A 116 -15.72 8.60 -10.21
CA ALA A 116 -15.21 8.82 -11.57
C ALA A 116 -14.92 10.31 -11.83
N TYR A 117 -13.77 10.61 -12.46
CA TYR A 117 -13.30 11.98 -12.72
C TYR A 117 -12.52 12.15 -14.03
N GLY A 118 -12.50 11.11 -14.88
CA GLY A 118 -11.90 11.10 -16.21
C GLY A 118 -12.25 9.80 -16.95
N GLU A 119 -11.70 9.60 -18.15
CA GLU A 119 -11.94 8.36 -18.90
C GLU A 119 -11.26 7.17 -18.20
N ARG A 120 -12.06 6.23 -17.66
CA ARG A 120 -11.60 5.03 -16.94
C ARG A 120 -10.78 5.29 -15.66
N SER A 121 -10.78 6.52 -15.15
CA SER A 121 -10.10 6.90 -13.90
C SER A 121 -11.11 7.18 -12.78
N ARG A 122 -10.82 6.65 -11.59
CA ARG A 122 -11.57 6.89 -10.35
C ARG A 122 -10.62 7.41 -9.28
N VAL A 123 -11.04 8.47 -8.60
CA VAL A 123 -10.33 9.01 -7.45
C VAL A 123 -10.78 8.24 -6.23
N ASP A 124 -9.86 7.99 -5.30
CA ASP A 124 -10.19 7.24 -4.09
C ASP A 124 -11.26 7.95 -3.26
N PHE A 125 -11.17 9.28 -3.10
CA PHE A 125 -12.17 10.08 -2.39
C PHE A 125 -12.48 11.44 -3.02
N LEU A 126 -13.75 11.85 -2.91
CA LEU A 126 -14.21 13.22 -3.14
C LEU A 126 -14.81 13.78 -1.85
N LEU A 127 -14.23 14.88 -1.36
CA LEU A 127 -14.79 15.68 -0.28
C LEU A 127 -15.68 16.76 -0.89
N ASP A 128 -16.99 16.58 -0.77
CA ASP A 128 -17.98 17.47 -1.34
C ASP A 128 -18.37 18.55 -0.32
N GLY A 129 -17.94 19.79 -0.58
CA GLY A 129 -18.10 20.95 0.29
C GLY A 129 -18.24 22.24 -0.51
N ALA A 130 -17.86 23.39 0.08
CA ALA A 130 -17.89 24.67 -0.63
C ALA A 130 -16.96 24.68 -1.86
N THR A 131 -15.88 23.90 -1.80
CA THR A 131 -14.99 23.61 -2.92
C THR A 131 -14.80 22.10 -2.95
N PRO A 132 -15.15 21.41 -4.05
CA PRO A 132 -14.86 19.98 -4.19
C PRO A 132 -13.37 19.70 -3.98
N HIS A 133 -13.03 18.67 -3.22
CA HIS A 133 -11.64 18.29 -2.97
C HIS A 133 -11.42 16.81 -3.29
N PHE A 134 -10.70 16.55 -4.37
CA PHE A 134 -10.29 15.23 -4.83
C PHE A 134 -9.08 14.75 -4.02
N VAL A 135 -9.13 13.53 -3.49
CA VAL A 135 -8.05 12.94 -2.70
C VAL A 135 -7.70 11.57 -3.27
N GLU A 136 -6.50 11.47 -3.82
CA GLU A 136 -5.89 10.24 -4.34
C GLU A 136 -4.94 9.67 -3.27
N VAL A 137 -5.11 8.40 -2.92
CA VAL A 137 -4.34 7.69 -1.91
C VAL A 137 -3.24 6.86 -2.57
N LYS A 138 -2.02 6.96 -2.04
CA LYS A 138 -0.88 6.13 -2.47
C LYS A 138 -0.32 5.36 -1.30
N ASN A 139 -0.05 4.08 -1.48
CA ASN A 139 0.56 3.23 -0.45
C ASN A 139 2.08 3.18 -0.61
N CYS A 140 2.82 3.55 0.43
CA CYS A 140 4.27 3.47 0.45
C CYS A 140 4.72 2.57 1.62
N HIS A 141 5.40 1.48 1.29
CA HIS A 141 6.02 0.57 2.24
C HIS A 141 7.56 0.65 2.20
N LEU A 142 8.12 1.16 1.10
CA LEU A 142 9.55 1.22 0.88
C LEU A 142 10.15 2.43 1.61
N VAL A 143 10.93 2.18 2.65
CA VAL A 143 11.72 3.19 3.38
C VAL A 143 13.16 2.74 3.43
N TYR A 144 14.09 3.58 2.97
CA TYR A 144 15.52 3.29 2.97
C TYR A 144 16.22 3.77 4.26
N PRO A 145 17.51 3.42 4.48
CA PRO A 145 18.25 3.82 5.69
C PRO A 145 18.30 5.33 5.98
N ASP A 146 18.13 6.17 4.97
CA ASP A 146 18.01 7.63 5.09
C ASP A 146 16.68 8.10 5.71
N LYS A 147 15.83 7.18 6.17
CA LYS A 147 14.53 7.42 6.80
C LYS A 147 13.52 8.09 5.88
N ARG A 148 13.71 8.01 4.55
CA ARG A 148 12.76 8.50 3.57
C ARG A 148 11.97 7.35 2.96
N GLY A 149 10.67 7.57 2.79
CA GLY A 149 9.81 6.75 1.96
C GLY A 149 10.02 7.02 0.48
N TYR A 150 9.83 6.00 -0.35
CA TYR A 150 9.98 6.08 -1.80
C TYR A 150 8.77 5.45 -2.49
N PHE A 151 8.07 6.23 -3.30
CA PHE A 151 6.92 5.73 -4.07
C PHE A 151 7.04 6.12 -5.56
N PRO A 152 6.73 5.21 -6.50
CA PRO A 152 6.43 3.79 -6.30
C PRO A 152 7.70 2.93 -6.04
N ASP A 153 7.53 1.65 -5.72
CA ASP A 153 8.60 0.63 -5.63
C ASP A 153 8.92 -0.02 -6.99
N SER A 154 8.18 0.35 -8.03
CA SER A 154 8.30 -0.17 -9.39
C SER A 154 7.54 0.73 -10.37
N VAL A 155 7.88 0.66 -11.66
CA VAL A 155 7.24 1.47 -12.71
C VAL A 155 5.71 1.26 -12.71
N SER A 156 4.97 2.37 -12.70
CA SER A 156 3.52 2.42 -12.67
C SER A 156 2.98 3.52 -13.59
N ALA A 157 2.84 3.19 -14.89
CA ALA A 157 2.26 4.09 -15.88
C ALA A 157 0.85 4.60 -15.48
N ARG A 158 0.07 3.76 -14.79
CA ARG A 158 -1.25 4.13 -14.26
C ARG A 158 -1.15 5.24 -13.20
N ALA A 159 -0.16 5.17 -12.31
CA ALA A 159 -0.02 6.16 -11.25
C ALA A 159 0.37 7.54 -11.80
N ALA A 160 1.21 7.60 -12.85
CA ALA A 160 1.55 8.85 -13.51
C ALA A 160 0.32 9.47 -14.20
N HIS A 161 -0.43 8.68 -14.97
CA HIS A 161 -1.64 9.14 -15.64
C HIS A 161 -2.70 9.69 -14.66
N HIS A 162 -2.87 9.06 -13.49
CA HIS A 162 -3.79 9.59 -12.47
C HIS A 162 -3.40 11.00 -12.00
N LEU A 163 -2.11 11.36 -11.98
CA LEU A 163 -1.68 12.71 -11.58
C LEU A 163 -2.07 13.77 -12.61
N GLU A 164 -1.99 13.43 -13.89
CA GLU A 164 -2.42 14.29 -15.00
C GLU A 164 -3.93 14.58 -14.90
N VAL A 165 -4.74 13.52 -14.82
CA VAL A 165 -6.21 13.63 -14.69
C VAL A 165 -6.62 14.37 -13.41
N LEU A 166 -5.83 14.24 -12.33
CA LEU A 166 -6.07 14.94 -11.08
C LEU A 166 -5.74 16.44 -11.17
N ALA A 167 -4.71 16.82 -11.93
CA ALA A 167 -4.38 18.22 -12.17
C ALA A 167 -5.46 18.93 -13.00
N GLU A 168 -6.06 18.25 -13.99
CA GLU A 168 -7.18 18.77 -14.79
C GLU A 168 -8.38 19.21 -13.92
N GLN A 169 -8.61 18.56 -12.78
CA GLN A 169 -9.72 18.93 -11.88
C GLN A 169 -9.56 20.33 -11.28
N LEU A 170 -8.34 20.86 -11.22
CA LEU A 170 -8.08 22.21 -10.68
C LEU A 170 -8.66 23.30 -11.58
N GLU A 171 -8.75 23.07 -12.89
CA GLU A 171 -9.39 23.98 -13.85
C GLU A 171 -10.88 24.19 -13.53
N GLY A 172 -11.54 23.14 -13.03
CA GLY A 172 -12.91 23.16 -12.54
C GLY A 172 -13.11 23.87 -11.20
N ARG A 173 -12.11 24.63 -10.72
CA ARG A 173 -12.07 25.28 -9.39
C ARG A 173 -12.14 24.30 -8.22
N ALA A 174 -11.76 23.05 -8.43
CA ALA A 174 -11.64 22.08 -7.35
C ALA A 174 -10.28 22.19 -6.65
N LYS A 175 -10.11 21.43 -5.57
CA LYS A 175 -8.81 21.16 -4.94
C LYS A 175 -8.45 19.71 -5.19
N ALA A 176 -7.15 19.43 -5.23
CA ALA A 176 -6.63 18.08 -5.32
C ALA A 176 -5.54 17.84 -4.28
N THR A 177 -5.54 16.65 -3.70
CA THR A 177 -4.46 16.15 -2.83
C THR A 177 -4.07 14.74 -3.23
N VAL A 178 -2.77 14.50 -3.40
CA VAL A 178 -2.20 13.15 -3.31
C VAL A 178 -1.78 12.92 -1.86
N LEU A 179 -2.33 11.88 -1.24
CA LEU A 179 -2.07 11.50 0.14
C LEU A 179 -1.32 10.17 0.18
N PHE A 180 -0.02 10.24 0.45
CA PHE A 180 0.76 9.05 0.72
C PHE A 180 0.43 8.50 2.10
N THR A 181 0.27 7.18 2.18
CA THR A 181 0.10 6.41 3.40
C THR A 181 1.35 5.58 3.61
N ILE A 182 2.04 5.82 4.73
CA ILE A 182 3.30 5.17 5.04
C ILE A 182 3.07 4.28 6.25
N GLN A 183 3.18 2.96 6.05
CA GLN A 183 3.06 1.97 7.12
C GLN A 183 4.41 1.58 7.72
N ARG A 184 5.27 2.59 7.88
CA ARG A 184 6.66 2.52 8.37
C ARG A 184 6.88 3.65 9.38
N PRO A 185 6.80 3.38 10.69
CA PRO A 185 6.89 4.41 11.73
C PRO A 185 8.20 5.20 11.73
N ASP A 186 9.26 4.61 11.16
CA ASP A 186 10.59 5.17 11.01
C ASP A 186 10.74 6.15 9.83
N ALA A 187 9.71 6.35 9.01
CA ALA A 187 9.74 7.36 7.96
C ALA A 187 9.67 8.78 8.52
N GLU A 188 10.62 9.62 8.13
CA GLU A 188 10.69 11.04 8.49
C GLU A 188 10.24 11.96 7.35
N ALA A 189 10.32 11.48 6.11
CA ALA A 189 9.81 12.15 4.91
C ALA A 189 9.46 11.12 3.83
N ILE A 190 8.83 11.55 2.73
CA ILE A 190 8.62 10.71 1.54
C ILE A 190 8.96 11.48 0.27
N ARG A 191 9.40 10.75 -0.77
CA ARG A 191 9.68 11.28 -2.10
C ARG A 191 9.01 10.44 -3.19
N PRO A 192 8.55 11.07 -4.29
CA PRO A 192 8.39 10.37 -5.56
C PRO A 192 9.74 9.76 -5.97
N SER A 193 9.76 8.51 -6.38
CA SER A 193 11.01 7.78 -6.54
C SER A 193 11.60 7.90 -7.95
N ASP A 194 12.55 8.84 -8.15
CA ASP A 194 13.31 8.95 -9.40
C ASP A 194 14.05 7.64 -9.78
N LEU A 195 14.48 6.83 -8.80
CA LEU A 195 15.13 5.52 -9.03
C LEU A 195 14.21 4.43 -9.61
N HIS A 196 12.92 4.46 -9.26
CA HIS A 196 11.98 3.37 -9.55
C HIS A 196 11.05 3.71 -10.70
N ASP A 197 10.59 4.97 -10.74
CA ASP A 197 9.72 5.48 -11.77
C ASP A 197 9.99 6.99 -11.97
N PRO A 198 11.02 7.36 -12.76
CA PRO A 198 11.34 8.75 -13.05
C PRO A 198 10.19 9.47 -13.78
N THR A 199 9.35 8.74 -14.53
CA THR A 199 8.16 9.29 -15.17
C THR A 199 7.12 9.73 -14.14
N PHE A 200 6.81 8.88 -13.15
CA PHE A 200 5.94 9.25 -12.04
C PHE A 200 6.51 10.44 -11.24
N ALA A 201 7.81 10.43 -10.97
CA ALA A 201 8.46 11.51 -10.23
C ALA A 201 8.36 12.86 -10.97
N ALA A 202 8.56 12.86 -12.29
CA ALA A 202 8.35 14.03 -13.13
C ALA A 202 6.88 14.48 -13.12
N ALA A 203 5.93 13.57 -13.32
CA ALA A 203 4.50 13.87 -13.28
C ALA A 203 4.06 14.45 -11.92
N ALA A 204 4.63 13.99 -10.81
CA ALA A 204 4.35 14.52 -9.47
C ALA A 204 4.81 15.97 -9.32
N ARG A 205 5.98 16.32 -9.87
CA ARG A 205 6.49 17.69 -9.90
C ARG A 205 5.58 18.59 -10.74
N THR A 206 5.23 18.17 -11.95
CA THR A 206 4.31 18.91 -12.83
C THR A 206 2.94 19.12 -12.18
N ALA A 207 2.38 18.08 -11.56
CA ALA A 207 1.09 18.19 -10.86
C ALA A 207 1.16 19.15 -9.67
N ALA A 208 2.29 19.18 -8.94
CA ALA A 208 2.49 20.11 -7.84
C ALA A 208 2.57 21.56 -8.32
N GLU A 209 3.26 21.81 -9.44
CA GLU A 209 3.31 23.13 -10.09
C GLU A 209 1.92 23.60 -10.55
N ALA A 210 1.08 22.67 -11.01
CA ALA A 210 -0.32 22.95 -11.34
C ALA A 210 -1.21 23.22 -10.11
N GLY A 211 -0.74 22.92 -8.89
CA GLY A 211 -1.43 23.20 -7.63
C GLY A 211 -1.97 21.97 -6.89
N VAL A 212 -1.68 20.75 -7.35
CA VAL A 212 -1.99 19.52 -6.60
C VAL A 212 -1.16 19.48 -5.32
N ARG A 213 -1.80 19.27 -4.17
CA ARG A 213 -1.09 19.18 -2.89
C ARG A 213 -0.57 17.77 -2.67
N PHE A 214 0.69 17.63 -2.30
CA PHE A 214 1.25 16.34 -1.89
C PHE A 214 1.42 16.31 -0.37
N ARG A 215 0.85 15.29 0.26
CA ARG A 215 0.87 15.10 1.72
C ARG A 215 1.14 13.65 2.06
N ALA A 216 1.56 13.42 3.29
CA ALA A 216 1.92 12.08 3.74
C ALA A 216 1.54 11.87 5.21
N VAL A 217 0.98 10.70 5.49
CA VAL A 217 0.61 10.27 6.84
C VAL A 217 1.36 9.00 7.20
N VAL A 218 1.87 8.95 8.43
CA VAL A 218 2.47 7.75 9.01
C VAL A 218 1.44 7.03 9.85
N ILE A 219 1.23 5.76 9.53
CA ILE A 219 0.32 4.87 10.23
C ILE A 219 1.15 3.70 10.77
N ARG A 220 1.03 3.40 12.05
CA ARG A 220 1.68 2.25 12.67
C ARG A 220 0.73 1.07 12.69
N PRO A 221 1.03 -0.03 11.98
CA PRO A 221 0.36 -1.30 12.23
C PRO A 221 0.76 -1.86 13.60
N THR A 222 -0.21 -2.35 14.35
CA THR A 222 -0.04 -3.26 15.50
C THR A 222 -0.73 -4.59 15.17
N LEU A 223 -0.84 -5.52 16.13
CA LEU A 223 -1.57 -6.77 15.89
C LEU A 223 -3.09 -6.60 16.03
N GLU A 224 -3.52 -5.51 16.67
CA GLU A 224 -4.92 -5.22 16.96
C GLU A 224 -5.50 -4.17 16.01
N ALA A 225 -4.69 -3.21 15.56
CA ALA A 225 -5.16 -2.07 14.80
C ALA A 225 -4.06 -1.37 13.98
N TYR A 226 -4.50 -0.44 13.14
CA TYR A 226 -3.68 0.59 12.53
C TYR A 226 -3.85 1.90 13.30
N GLU A 227 -2.73 2.53 13.66
CA GLU A 227 -2.72 3.73 14.51
C GLU A 227 -2.15 4.92 13.74
N PHE A 228 -2.94 5.98 13.57
CA PHE A 228 -2.46 7.20 12.94
C PHE A 228 -1.51 7.95 13.87
N LEU A 229 -0.25 8.12 13.43
CA LEU A 229 0.78 8.76 14.24
C LEU A 229 0.88 10.26 13.96
N ARG A 230 1.20 10.63 12.71
CA ARG A 230 1.58 11.99 12.34
C ARG A 230 1.50 12.21 10.82
N GLU A 231 1.56 13.47 10.42
CA GLU A 231 1.95 13.84 9.06
C GLU A 231 3.48 13.95 8.97
N ILE A 232 4.02 13.68 7.79
CA ILE A 232 5.44 13.88 7.45
C ILE A 232 5.57 14.70 6.15
N PRO A 233 6.67 15.43 5.94
CA PRO A 233 6.89 16.19 4.73
C PRO A 233 6.98 15.29 3.48
N VAL A 234 6.44 15.80 2.37
CA VAL A 234 6.70 15.27 1.03
C VAL A 234 7.75 16.16 0.37
N ASP A 235 8.87 15.55 -0.04
CA ASP A 235 9.94 16.24 -0.76
C ASP A 235 9.89 15.84 -2.24
N LEU A 236 9.49 16.78 -3.09
CA LEU A 236 9.31 16.57 -4.53
C LEU A 236 10.59 16.85 -5.34
N ARG A 237 11.65 17.33 -4.69
CA ARG A 237 12.89 17.70 -5.38
C ARG A 237 13.56 16.43 -5.93
N PRO A 238 14.17 16.50 -7.13
CA PRO A 238 15.06 15.45 -7.59
C PRO A 238 16.17 15.18 -6.57
N TYR A 239 16.67 13.96 -6.56
CA TYR A 239 17.77 13.53 -5.72
C TYR A 239 18.73 12.67 -6.52
N ASP A 240 19.99 12.61 -6.07
CA ASP A 240 20.96 11.67 -6.59
C ASP A 240 20.57 10.24 -6.21
N THR A 241 20.39 9.38 -7.21
CA THR A 241 19.94 8.00 -7.04
C THR A 241 21.07 7.02 -6.75
N GLU A 242 22.33 7.40 -6.96
CA GLU A 242 23.49 6.52 -6.82
C GLU A 242 23.57 5.84 -5.44
N PRO A 243 23.39 6.54 -4.30
CA PRO A 243 23.40 5.89 -2.98
C PRO A 243 22.29 4.86 -2.80
N HIS A 244 21.15 5.05 -3.48
CA HIS A 244 19.96 4.22 -3.34
C HIS A 244 20.04 2.94 -4.18
N GLU A 245 20.85 2.91 -5.24
CA GLU A 245 21.04 1.71 -6.07
C GLU A 245 21.59 0.53 -5.27
N GLY A 246 22.52 0.80 -4.33
CA GLY A 246 23.04 -0.22 -3.42
C GLY A 246 21.96 -0.82 -2.53
N TRP A 247 21.18 0.04 -1.85
CA TRP A 247 20.08 -0.41 -0.99
C TRP A 247 19.01 -1.19 -1.77
N ARG A 248 18.71 -0.75 -2.99
CA ARG A 248 17.80 -1.44 -3.89
C ARG A 248 18.32 -2.82 -4.26
N ALA A 249 19.59 -2.92 -4.66
CA ALA A 249 20.21 -4.19 -5.05
C ALA A 249 20.13 -5.23 -3.92
N GLU A 250 20.37 -4.82 -2.68
CA GLU A 250 20.25 -5.68 -1.49
C GLU A 250 18.82 -6.18 -1.28
N ARG A 251 17.82 -5.31 -1.44
CA ARG A 251 16.40 -5.66 -1.23
C ARG A 251 15.79 -6.44 -2.38
N LEU A 252 16.29 -6.29 -3.60
CA LEU A 252 15.77 -6.98 -4.79
C LEU A 252 15.81 -8.51 -4.66
N VAL A 253 16.73 -9.06 -3.87
CA VAL A 253 16.84 -10.50 -3.58
C VAL A 253 15.59 -11.03 -2.86
N HIS A 254 14.92 -10.17 -2.09
CA HIS A 254 13.71 -10.48 -1.32
C HIS A 254 12.50 -9.73 -1.87
N SER A 255 12.38 -9.69 -3.20
CA SER A 255 11.34 -8.95 -3.92
C SER A 255 10.68 -9.80 -5.00
N GLY A 256 9.42 -9.51 -5.30
CA GLY A 256 8.66 -10.11 -6.40
C GLY A 256 7.96 -11.41 -6.02
N TRP A 257 7.86 -12.33 -6.98
CA TRP A 257 7.20 -13.62 -6.83
C TRP A 257 7.87 -14.66 -7.72
N ARG A 258 7.79 -15.92 -7.32
CA ARG A 258 8.18 -17.04 -8.18
C ARG A 258 7.04 -17.41 -9.12
N ARG A 259 7.41 -17.88 -10.31
CA ARG A 259 6.48 -18.57 -11.22
C ARG A 259 6.48 -20.05 -10.89
N ASP A 260 5.30 -20.67 -10.85
CA ASP A 260 5.18 -22.13 -10.75
C ASP A 260 5.50 -22.74 -12.13
N PRO A 261 6.65 -23.40 -12.32
CA PRO A 261 7.00 -23.95 -13.62
C PRO A 261 6.06 -25.13 -13.94
N LYS A 262 5.08 -24.87 -14.82
CA LYS A 262 4.12 -25.83 -15.40
C LYS A 262 2.91 -26.22 -14.53
N GLY A 263 2.45 -25.37 -13.61
CA GLY A 263 1.21 -25.60 -12.85
C GLY A 263 1.20 -26.91 -12.03
N LYS A 264 2.38 -27.46 -11.76
CA LYS A 264 2.54 -28.76 -11.10
C LYS A 264 2.07 -28.73 -9.65
N ARG A 265 2.00 -27.55 -9.00
CA ARG A 265 1.43 -27.44 -7.65
C ARG A 265 -0.08 -27.60 -7.65
N ALA A 266 -0.79 -27.08 -8.66
CA ALA A 266 -2.24 -27.28 -8.78
C ALA A 266 -2.60 -28.78 -8.89
N GLN A 267 -1.78 -29.57 -9.58
CA GLN A 267 -1.96 -31.03 -9.70
C GLN A 267 -1.69 -31.80 -8.40
N ARG A 268 -0.79 -31.31 -7.53
CA ARG A 268 -0.56 -31.91 -6.20
C ARG A 268 -1.68 -31.57 -5.22
N ASP A 269 -2.26 -30.37 -5.34
CA ASP A 269 -3.37 -29.91 -4.51
C ASP A 269 -4.67 -30.71 -4.78
N GLU A 270 -4.96 -31.08 -6.03
CA GLU A 270 -6.09 -31.97 -6.38
C GLU A 270 -5.91 -33.39 -5.83
N GLN A 271 -4.68 -33.92 -5.87
CA GLN A 271 -4.39 -35.26 -5.33
C GLN A 271 -4.49 -35.32 -3.79
N ALA A 272 -4.09 -34.26 -3.09
CA ALA A 272 -4.17 -34.19 -1.63
C ALA A 272 -5.60 -33.93 -1.09
N GLN A 273 -6.47 -33.31 -1.88
CA GLN A 273 -7.89 -33.15 -1.55
C GLN A 273 -8.73 -34.39 -1.92
N SER A 274 -8.28 -35.22 -2.87
CA SER A 274 -8.94 -36.47 -3.26
C SER A 274 -8.60 -37.66 -2.35
N THR A 275 -7.67 -37.52 -1.41
CA THR A 275 -7.24 -38.58 -0.47
C THR A 275 -7.73 -38.36 0.97
N ARG A 276 -8.70 -37.47 1.20
CA ARG A 276 -9.41 -37.31 2.48
C ARG A 276 -10.89 -37.63 2.35
#